data_AF-A0A3Q3R156-F1
#
_entry.id   AF-A0A3Q3R156-F1
#
_cell.length_a   1.000
_cell.length_b   1.000
_cell.length_c   1.000
_cell.angle_alpha   90.00
_cell.angle_beta   90.00
_cell.angle_gamma   90.00
#
_symmetry.space_group_name_H-M   'P 1'
#
loop_
_entity.id
_entity.type
_entity.pdbx_description
1 polymer ?
#
loop_
_entity_poly.entity_id
_entity_poly.type
_entity_poly.pdbx_seq_one_letter_code
_entity_poly.pdbx_strand_id
1 'polypeptide(L)'
;MACLPQILWQEKNKMEHKSQEVLDINPRVRLPSFKHADIIGNESYAVCFYLEVSFKSQGNKLIPDSPAEQVLMYQCIFEGLTFYEKLTKTKKLNPFISNVKPSVCERHDSALKKNREALVTELKLWKGYLQEGNVINACTSKLSRSPILTVLNPPMSSVLFCRLSAENFPKLAEYYAQLKERPSIKASWPPRWLEHPKGQVTLKDI
;
A
#
# COMPACT_ATOMS: atom_id res chain seq x y z
N MET A 1 7.05 32.84 -1.89
CA MET A 1 5.84 32.00 -1.69
C MET A 1 6.23 30.58 -2.01
N ALA A 2 6.27 29.67 -1.03
CA ALA A 2 6.52 28.26 -1.33
C ALA A 2 5.26 27.69 -2.00
N CYS A 3 5.39 27.21 -3.24
CA CYS A 3 4.30 26.51 -3.92
C CYS A 3 4.09 25.17 -3.21
N LEU A 4 2.89 24.87 -2.71
CA LEU A 4 2.61 23.59 -2.08
C LEU A 4 2.49 22.50 -3.16
N PRO A 5 2.98 21.27 -2.92
CA PRO A 5 2.78 20.16 -3.86
C PRO A 5 1.30 19.91 -4.11
N GLN A 6 0.90 19.82 -5.37
CA GLN A 6 -0.46 19.50 -5.77
C GLN A 6 -0.55 18.01 -6.10
N ILE A 7 -1.43 17.30 -5.40
CA ILE A 7 -1.76 15.89 -5.69
C ILE A 7 -3.23 15.83 -6.06
N LEU A 8 -3.52 15.42 -7.29
CA LEU A 8 -4.89 15.19 -7.71
C LEU A 8 -5.33 13.82 -7.21
N TRP A 9 -6.17 13.81 -6.17
CA TRP A 9 -6.92 12.64 -5.70
C TRP A 9 -8.38 12.80 -6.12
N GLN A 10 -8.68 12.40 -7.34
CA GLN A 10 -10.02 12.53 -7.92
C GLN A 10 -10.83 11.23 -7.81
N GLU A 11 -12.15 11.33 -7.68
CA GLU A 11 -12.99 10.16 -7.48
C GLU A 11 -13.06 9.30 -8.74
N LYS A 12 -12.54 8.07 -8.63
CA LYS A 12 -12.58 7.10 -9.74
C LYS A 12 -14.02 6.83 -10.23
N ASN A 13 -15.00 6.82 -9.32
CA ASN A 13 -16.41 6.53 -9.63
C ASN A 13 -17.09 7.60 -10.49
N LYS A 14 -16.63 8.86 -10.41
CA LYS A 14 -17.14 9.96 -11.21
C LYS A 14 -16.35 10.16 -12.51
N MET A 15 -15.43 9.26 -12.82
CA MET A 15 -14.53 9.34 -13.97
C MET A 15 -13.65 10.60 -14.00
N GLU A 16 -13.53 11.29 -12.87
CA GLU A 16 -12.79 12.56 -12.76
C GLU A 16 -11.30 12.35 -13.09
N HIS A 17 -10.72 11.20 -12.73
CA HIS A 17 -9.37 10.79 -13.15
C HIS A 17 -9.14 10.75 -14.68
N LYS A 18 -10.18 10.90 -15.51
CA LYS A 18 -10.11 11.07 -16.97
C LYS A 18 -10.25 12.51 -17.45
N SER A 19 -10.27 13.48 -16.54
CA SER A 19 -10.33 14.90 -16.85
C SER A 19 -9.12 15.35 -17.67
N GLN A 20 -9.30 16.45 -18.40
CA GLN A 20 -8.21 17.08 -19.15
C GLN A 20 -7.05 17.50 -18.23
N GLU A 21 -7.36 18.00 -17.02
CA GLU A 21 -6.37 18.36 -16.01
C GLU A 21 -5.45 17.19 -15.65
N VAL A 22 -6.01 15.98 -15.49
CA VAL A 22 -5.21 14.77 -15.24
C VAL A 22 -4.43 14.35 -16.49
N LEU A 23 -5.02 14.45 -17.68
CA LEU A 23 -4.35 14.11 -18.93
C LEU A 23 -3.12 15.00 -19.19
N ASP A 24 -3.24 16.30 -18.89
CA ASP A 24 -2.18 17.30 -19.06
C ASP A 24 -0.96 17.02 -18.15
N ILE A 25 -1.17 16.39 -16.99
CA ILE A 25 -0.11 16.02 -16.04
C ILE A 25 0.37 14.58 -16.27
N ASN A 26 -0.56 13.67 -16.55
CA ASN A 26 -0.32 12.24 -16.68
C ASN A 26 -0.98 11.69 -17.94
N PRO A 27 -0.22 11.51 -19.04
CA PRO A 27 -0.77 11.00 -20.30
C PRO A 27 -1.29 9.56 -20.21
N ARG A 28 -0.99 8.84 -19.11
CA ARG A 28 -1.55 7.50 -18.86
C ARG A 28 -2.95 7.55 -18.25
N VAL A 29 -3.44 8.74 -17.88
CA VAL A 29 -4.77 8.95 -17.30
C VAL A 29 -4.97 8.09 -16.05
N ARG A 30 -3.99 8.17 -15.14
CA ARG A 30 -3.90 7.37 -13.91
C ARG A 30 -3.59 8.24 -12.70
N LEU A 31 -3.87 7.69 -11.53
CA LEU A 31 -3.49 8.28 -10.26
C LEU A 31 -2.33 7.49 -9.63
N PRO A 32 -1.43 8.16 -8.88
CA PRO A 32 -1.41 9.61 -8.65
C PRO A 32 -0.99 10.40 -9.91
N SER A 33 -1.46 11.65 -10.00
CA SER A 33 -0.91 12.67 -10.90
C SER A 33 -0.42 13.81 -10.04
N PHE A 34 0.89 14.00 -9.98
CA PHE A 34 1.55 14.91 -9.04
C PHE A 34 2.32 16.00 -9.78
N LYS A 35 2.19 17.23 -9.29
CA LYS A 35 2.92 18.40 -9.77
C LYS A 35 3.41 19.24 -8.60
N HIS A 36 4.66 19.68 -8.65
CA HIS A 36 5.22 20.66 -7.72
C HIS A 36 6.11 21.64 -8.50
N ALA A 37 5.66 22.89 -8.62
CA ALA A 37 6.20 23.85 -9.59
C ALA A 37 6.23 23.23 -11.01
N ASP A 38 7.40 23.19 -11.65
CA ASP A 38 7.59 22.61 -12.99
C ASP A 38 7.91 21.12 -12.98
N ILE A 39 7.95 20.48 -11.80
CA ILE A 39 8.26 19.07 -11.64
C ILE A 39 6.97 18.25 -11.69
N ILE A 40 6.90 17.31 -12.63
CA ILE A 40 5.80 16.36 -12.78
C ILE A 40 6.27 14.97 -12.36
N GLY A 41 5.47 14.30 -11.52
CA GLY A 41 5.71 12.92 -11.10
C GLY A 41 4.39 12.14 -11.13
N ASN A 42 4.40 10.93 -11.69
CA ASN A 42 3.16 10.14 -11.85
C ASN A 42 3.29 8.73 -11.25
N GLU A 43 4.51 8.28 -10.96
CA GLU A 43 4.74 7.04 -10.23
C GLU A 43 4.77 7.31 -8.72
N SER A 44 3.96 6.58 -7.96
CA SER A 44 3.77 6.86 -6.53
C SER A 44 5.07 6.74 -5.73
N TYR A 45 5.89 5.73 -6.01
CA TYR A 45 7.20 5.56 -5.36
C TYR A 45 8.17 6.69 -5.70
N ALA A 46 8.20 7.11 -6.98
CA ALA A 46 9.05 8.21 -7.41
C ALA A 46 8.65 9.52 -6.73
N VAL A 47 7.34 9.78 -6.64
CA VAL A 47 6.80 10.94 -5.91
C VAL A 47 7.18 10.88 -4.43
N CYS A 48 7.07 9.72 -3.78
CA CYS A 48 7.44 9.59 -2.37
C CYS A 48 8.94 9.82 -2.13
N PHE A 49 9.82 9.30 -2.99
CA PHE A 49 11.26 9.57 -2.89
C PHE A 49 11.60 11.03 -3.19
N TYR A 50 10.93 11.63 -4.18
CA TYR A 50 11.06 13.06 -4.44
C TYR A 50 10.69 13.90 -3.22
N LEU A 51 9.58 13.58 -2.55
CA LEU A 51 9.14 14.27 -1.35
C LEU A 51 10.13 14.11 -0.20
N GLU A 52 10.63 12.88 0.03
CA GLU A 52 11.64 12.64 1.07
C GLU A 52 12.91 13.46 0.83
N VAL A 53 13.44 13.48 -0.39
CA VAL A 53 14.67 14.20 -0.70
C VAL A 53 14.48 15.72 -0.64
N SER A 54 13.38 16.21 -1.22
CA SER A 54 13.12 17.65 -1.36
C SER A 54 12.72 18.31 -0.05
N PHE A 55 12.08 17.55 0.84
CA PHE A 55 11.56 18.04 2.12
C PHE A 55 12.20 17.33 3.32
N LYS A 56 13.40 16.75 3.16
CA LYS A 56 14.10 15.99 4.21
C LYS A 56 14.27 16.71 5.55
N SER A 57 14.26 18.04 5.54
CA SER A 57 14.38 18.90 6.74
C SER A 57 13.03 19.33 7.31
N GLN A 58 11.91 18.91 6.72
CA GLN A 58 10.55 19.30 7.09
C GLN A 58 9.75 18.07 7.53
N GLY A 59 9.60 17.92 8.84
CA GLY A 59 8.78 16.86 9.42
C GLY A 59 9.55 15.56 9.69
N ASN A 60 8.85 14.42 9.53
CA ASN A 60 9.39 13.11 9.88
C ASN A 60 10.21 12.54 8.71
N LYS A 61 11.47 12.21 8.98
CA LYS A 61 12.31 11.47 8.04
C LYS A 61 11.75 10.06 7.83
N LEU A 62 11.46 9.71 6.59
CA LEU A 62 10.92 8.40 6.24
C LEU A 62 12.05 7.39 6.00
N ILE A 63 13.14 7.84 5.35
CA ILE A 63 14.27 7.00 4.94
C ILE A 63 15.40 7.08 5.98
N PRO A 64 15.90 5.95 6.51
CA PRO A 64 17.03 5.93 7.45
C PRO A 64 18.30 6.54 6.84
N ASP A 65 19.21 7.05 7.67
CA ASP A 65 20.53 7.53 7.19
C ASP A 65 21.54 6.39 6.99
N SER A 66 21.41 5.30 7.75
CA SER A 66 22.33 4.16 7.70
C SER A 66 22.13 3.36 6.41
N PRO A 67 23.19 3.10 5.61
CA PRO A 67 23.08 2.25 4.42
C PRO A 67 22.52 0.84 4.73
N ALA A 68 22.86 0.29 5.90
CA ALA A 68 22.36 -1.01 6.34
C ALA A 68 20.85 -0.99 6.63
N GLU A 69 20.33 0.11 7.16
CA GLU A 69 18.89 0.24 7.41
C GLU A 69 18.13 0.60 6.11
N GLN A 70 18.75 1.38 5.22
CA GLN A 70 18.18 1.72 3.91
C GLN A 70 17.98 0.48 3.05
N VAL A 71 18.97 -0.42 2.95
CA VAL A 71 18.85 -1.62 2.09
C VAL A 71 17.68 -2.50 2.55
N LEU A 72 17.50 -2.67 3.86
CA LEU A 72 16.40 -3.44 4.44
C LEU A 72 15.04 -2.76 4.23
N MET A 73 15.01 -1.43 4.35
CA MET A 73 13.81 -0.64 4.06
C MET A 73 13.41 -0.76 2.59
N TYR A 74 14.33 -0.58 1.66
CA TYR A 74 14.05 -0.71 0.22
C TYR A 74 13.63 -2.13 -0.14
N GLN A 75 14.30 -3.15 0.42
CA GLN A 75 13.89 -4.54 0.23
C GLN A 75 12.42 -4.74 0.63
N CYS A 76 12.03 -4.31 1.82
CA CYS A 76 10.65 -4.42 2.31
C CYS A 76 9.64 -3.65 1.43
N ILE A 77 10.00 -2.45 0.96
CA ILE A 77 9.15 -1.64 0.06
C ILE A 77 8.88 -2.39 -1.26
N PHE A 78 9.94 -2.88 -1.91
CA PHE A 78 9.82 -3.50 -3.22
C PHE A 78 9.28 -4.93 -3.17
N GLU A 79 9.55 -5.69 -2.11
CA GLU A 79 8.88 -6.97 -1.85
C GLU A 79 7.36 -6.80 -1.66
N GLY A 80 6.91 -5.64 -1.17
CA GLY A 80 5.51 -5.26 -1.09
C GLY A 80 4.77 -5.31 -2.44
N LEU A 81 5.46 -5.09 -3.55
CA LEU A 81 4.89 -5.19 -4.90
C LEU A 81 4.49 -6.64 -5.24
N THR A 82 5.36 -7.60 -4.90
CA THR A 82 5.09 -9.03 -5.08
C THR A 82 3.90 -9.48 -4.22
N PHE A 83 3.82 -8.96 -2.99
CA PHE A 83 2.67 -9.20 -2.13
C PHE A 83 1.37 -8.70 -2.74
N TYR A 84 1.37 -7.47 -3.30
CA TYR A 84 0.21 -6.92 -4.00
C TYR A 84 -0.27 -7.78 -5.15
N GLU A 85 0.68 -8.25 -5.97
CA GLU A 85 0.40 -9.06 -7.14
C GLU A 85 -0.28 -10.37 -6.72
N LYS A 86 0.24 -11.03 -5.69
CA LYS A 86 -0.35 -12.26 -5.14
C LYS A 86 -1.73 -12.00 -4.53
N LEU A 87 -1.91 -10.86 -3.87
CA LEU A 87 -3.18 -10.45 -3.30
C LEU A 87 -4.26 -10.23 -4.38
N THR A 88 -3.94 -9.45 -5.40
CA THR A 88 -4.86 -9.09 -6.50
C THR A 88 -5.26 -10.30 -7.35
N LYS A 89 -4.40 -11.32 -7.45
CA LYS A 89 -4.70 -12.59 -8.11
C LYS A 89 -5.75 -13.46 -7.41
N THR A 90 -6.15 -13.13 -6.19
CA THR A 90 -7.23 -13.86 -5.50
C THR A 90 -8.62 -13.28 -5.84
N LYS A 91 -9.53 -14.15 -6.31
CA LYS A 91 -10.85 -13.79 -6.85
C LYS A 91 -11.76 -13.01 -5.88
N LYS A 92 -11.59 -13.17 -4.56
CA LYS A 92 -12.33 -12.42 -3.54
C LYS A 92 -11.88 -10.96 -3.43
N LEU A 93 -10.61 -10.67 -3.75
CA LEU A 93 -9.98 -9.35 -3.59
C LEU A 93 -9.84 -8.59 -4.91
N ASN A 94 -9.72 -9.30 -6.04
CA ASN A 94 -9.49 -8.71 -7.36
C ASN A 94 -10.50 -7.59 -7.74
N PRO A 95 -11.83 -7.76 -7.55
CA PRO A 95 -12.80 -6.72 -7.90
C PRO A 95 -12.67 -5.46 -7.04
N PHE A 96 -12.24 -5.61 -5.77
CA PHE A 96 -12.14 -4.52 -4.80
C PHE A 96 -10.83 -3.74 -4.93
N ILE A 97 -9.75 -4.42 -5.30
CA ILE A 97 -8.41 -3.84 -5.32
C ILE A 97 -8.03 -3.34 -6.72
N SER A 98 -8.25 -4.13 -7.76
CA SER A 98 -7.74 -3.82 -9.10
C SER A 98 -8.83 -3.36 -10.08
N ASN A 99 -10.11 -3.64 -9.79
CA ASN A 99 -11.23 -3.54 -10.75
C ASN A 99 -11.00 -4.33 -12.06
N VAL A 100 -10.01 -5.25 -12.09
CA VAL A 100 -9.72 -6.08 -13.25
C VAL A 100 -10.60 -7.32 -13.17
N LYS A 101 -11.39 -7.56 -14.21
CA LYS A 101 -12.09 -8.84 -14.36
C LYS A 101 -11.04 -9.92 -14.61
N PRO A 102 -11.00 -11.01 -13.81
CA PRO A 102 -10.10 -12.12 -14.09
C PRO A 102 -10.33 -12.65 -15.50
N SER A 103 -9.25 -12.96 -16.20
CA SER A 103 -9.28 -13.66 -17.49
C SER A 103 -10.01 -15.01 -17.37
N VAL A 104 -10.41 -15.62 -18.50
CA VAL A 104 -11.06 -16.95 -18.51
C VAL A 104 -10.18 -17.99 -17.79
N CYS A 105 -8.88 -17.97 -18.04
CA CYS A 105 -7.91 -18.89 -17.41
C CYS A 105 -7.77 -18.67 -15.89
N GLU A 106 -7.84 -17.43 -15.42
CA GLU A 106 -7.78 -17.10 -13.99
C GLU A 106 -9.08 -17.45 -13.24
N ARG A 107 -10.15 -17.81 -13.96
CA ARG A 107 -11.42 -18.27 -13.38
C ARG A 107 -11.47 -19.78 -13.11
N HIS A 108 -10.49 -20.54 -13.60
CA HIS A 108 -10.44 -21.99 -13.40
C HIS A 108 -10.08 -22.36 -11.95
N ASP A 109 -10.74 -23.38 -11.39
CA ASP A 109 -10.60 -23.73 -9.96
C ASP A 109 -9.17 -24.08 -9.56
N SER A 110 -8.40 -24.71 -10.44
CA SER A 110 -6.98 -24.98 -10.21
C SER A 110 -6.13 -23.71 -10.10
N ALA A 111 -6.42 -22.69 -10.89
CA ALA A 111 -5.73 -21.39 -10.83
C ALA A 111 -6.09 -20.65 -9.53
N LEU A 112 -7.36 -20.71 -9.11
CA LEU A 112 -7.82 -20.12 -7.85
C LEU A 112 -7.17 -20.77 -6.63
N LYS A 113 -7.07 -22.11 -6.62
CA LYS A 113 -6.38 -22.85 -5.56
C LYS A 113 -4.90 -22.46 -5.49
N LYS A 114 -4.20 -22.48 -6.63
CA LYS A 114 -2.78 -22.08 -6.72
C LYS A 114 -2.55 -20.65 -6.23
N ASN A 115 -3.40 -19.70 -6.65
CA ASN A 115 -3.27 -18.30 -6.23
C ASN A 115 -3.48 -18.13 -4.72
N ARG A 116 -4.42 -18.88 -4.13
CA ARG A 116 -4.64 -18.89 -2.67
C ARG A 116 -3.44 -19.46 -1.93
N GLU A 117 -2.90 -20.60 -2.36
CA GLU A 117 -1.70 -21.21 -1.76
C GLU A 117 -0.46 -20.30 -1.86
N ALA A 118 -0.31 -19.60 -2.99
CA ALA A 118 0.73 -18.60 -3.17
C ALA A 118 0.57 -17.42 -2.20
N LEU A 119 -0.66 -16.93 -1.99
CA LEU A 119 -0.94 -15.87 -1.00
C LEU A 119 -0.68 -16.35 0.43
N VAL A 120 -1.06 -17.58 0.80
CA VAL A 120 -0.77 -18.13 2.13
C VAL A 120 0.74 -18.20 2.37
N THR A 121 1.50 -18.67 1.38
CA THR A 121 2.97 -18.75 1.46
C THR A 121 3.58 -17.35 1.66
N GLU A 122 3.07 -16.37 0.92
CA GLU A 122 3.48 -14.98 1.05
C GLU A 122 3.15 -14.42 2.43
N LEU A 123 1.93 -14.62 2.94
CA LEU A 123 1.54 -14.17 4.28
C LEU A 123 2.42 -14.79 5.39
N LYS A 124 2.88 -16.04 5.22
CA LYS A 124 3.84 -16.67 6.13
C LYS A 124 5.21 -15.98 6.10
N LEU A 125 5.68 -15.56 4.93
CA LEU A 125 6.92 -14.79 4.78
C LEU A 125 6.82 -13.46 5.54
N TRP A 126 5.74 -12.69 5.28
CA TRP A 126 5.48 -11.42 5.98
C TRP A 126 5.30 -11.60 7.50
N LYS A 127 4.67 -12.70 7.93
CA LYS A 127 4.61 -13.07 9.35
C LYS A 127 6.01 -13.26 9.93
N GLY A 128 6.93 -13.92 9.21
CA GLY A 128 8.33 -14.07 9.61
C GLY A 128 9.06 -12.73 9.73
N TYR A 129 8.79 -11.77 8.84
CA TYR A 129 9.35 -10.42 8.93
C TYR A 129 8.86 -9.63 10.14
N LEU A 130 7.70 -9.96 10.70
CA LEU A 130 7.12 -9.29 11.88
C LEU A 130 7.47 -10.00 13.21
N GLN A 131 8.22 -11.10 13.19
CA GLN A 131 8.66 -11.77 14.41
C GLN A 131 9.74 -10.96 15.14
N GLU A 132 9.73 -11.00 16.46
CA GLU A 132 10.75 -10.33 17.27
C GLU A 132 12.15 -10.85 16.93
N GLY A 133 13.13 -9.95 16.83
CA GLY A 133 14.50 -10.29 16.43
C GLY A 133 14.73 -10.42 14.92
N ASN A 134 13.69 -10.39 14.08
CA ASN A 134 13.90 -10.29 12.63
C ASN A 134 14.50 -8.93 12.27
N VAL A 135 15.50 -8.88 11.39
CA VAL A 135 16.17 -7.63 11.01
C VAL A 135 15.21 -6.63 10.34
N ILE A 136 14.23 -7.12 9.58
CA ILE A 136 13.18 -6.29 8.99
C ILE A 136 12.21 -5.81 10.07
N ASN A 137 11.87 -6.63 11.07
CA ASN A 137 11.12 -6.16 12.24
C ASN A 137 11.93 -5.13 13.04
N ALA A 138 13.21 -5.37 13.30
CA ALA A 138 14.08 -4.47 14.06
C ALA A 138 14.24 -3.14 13.32
N CYS A 139 14.41 -3.16 12.00
CA CYS A 139 14.37 -1.96 11.19
C CYS A 139 12.99 -1.31 11.24
N THR A 140 11.90 -2.03 11.01
CA THR A 140 10.53 -1.47 11.03
C THR A 140 10.00 -1.06 12.40
N SER A 141 10.59 -1.57 13.50
CA SER A 141 10.26 -1.28 14.90
C SER A 141 11.18 -0.21 15.51
N LYS A 142 12.44 -0.09 15.07
CA LYS A 142 13.22 1.15 15.25
C LYS A 142 12.62 2.28 14.43
N LEU A 143 12.16 1.94 13.22
CA LEU A 143 11.26 2.74 12.40
C LEU A 143 9.80 2.59 12.83
N SER A 144 9.47 2.20 14.08
CA SER A 144 8.08 2.02 14.57
C SER A 144 7.19 3.24 14.44
N ARG A 145 7.73 4.37 13.97
CA ARG A 145 7.03 5.60 13.60
C ARG A 145 7.03 5.91 12.10
N SER A 146 7.79 5.22 11.27
CA SER A 146 7.92 5.49 9.84
C SER A 146 6.67 5.01 9.07
N PRO A 147 5.94 5.93 8.41
CA PRO A 147 4.85 5.66 7.48
C PRO A 147 5.18 4.73 6.31
N ILE A 148 6.41 4.24 6.15
CA ILE A 148 6.88 3.53 4.96
C ILE A 148 6.01 2.33 4.57
N LEU A 149 5.58 1.50 5.51
CA LEU A 149 4.71 0.36 5.20
C LEU A 149 3.27 0.76 4.86
N THR A 150 2.81 1.95 5.25
CA THR A 150 1.44 2.43 4.94
C THR A 150 1.40 3.33 3.72
N VAL A 151 2.46 4.14 3.51
CA VAL A 151 2.63 5.10 2.41
C VAL A 151 3.21 4.42 1.17
N LEU A 152 4.12 3.46 1.36
CA LEU A 152 4.82 2.77 0.27
C LEU A 152 4.33 1.32 0.06
N ASN A 153 3.47 0.78 0.94
CA ASN A 153 2.85 -0.52 0.73
C ASN A 153 1.30 -0.46 0.88
N PRO A 154 0.59 0.21 -0.05
CA PRO A 154 -0.88 0.13 -0.19
C PRO A 154 -1.51 -1.29 -0.14
N PRO A 155 -0.83 -2.36 -0.61
CA PRO A 155 -1.27 -3.74 -0.46
C PRO A 155 -1.54 -4.15 0.98
N MET A 156 -0.68 -3.76 1.92
CA MET A 156 -0.84 -4.06 3.34
C MET A 156 -2.08 -3.39 3.90
N SER A 157 -2.32 -2.11 3.59
CA SER A 157 -3.57 -1.42 3.96
C SER A 157 -4.80 -2.12 3.38
N SER A 158 -4.71 -2.66 2.17
CA SER A 158 -5.80 -3.40 1.51
C SER A 158 -6.07 -4.76 2.16
N VAL A 159 -5.03 -5.51 2.54
CA VAL A 159 -5.18 -6.79 3.28
C VAL A 159 -5.80 -6.59 4.64
N LEU A 160 -5.37 -5.53 5.33
CA LEU A 160 -5.84 -5.20 6.66
C LEU A 160 -7.29 -4.71 6.64
N PHE A 161 -7.70 -4.00 5.57
CA PHE A 161 -9.10 -3.66 5.31
C PHE A 161 -9.96 -4.90 4.96
N CYS A 162 -9.40 -5.90 4.28
CA CYS A 162 -10.09 -7.14 3.90
C CYS A 162 -10.16 -8.21 5.00
N ARG A 163 -9.98 -7.83 6.27
CA ARG A 163 -10.19 -8.67 7.46
C ARG A 163 -9.51 -10.03 7.37
N LEU A 164 -8.18 -10.00 7.23
CA LEU A 164 -7.34 -11.16 7.48
C LEU A 164 -7.65 -11.75 8.88
N SER A 165 -7.65 -13.08 9.01
CA SER A 165 -7.92 -13.72 10.29
C SER A 165 -6.89 -13.29 11.34
N ALA A 166 -7.34 -12.55 12.36
CA ALA A 166 -6.49 -12.14 13.48
C ALA A 166 -5.97 -13.36 14.26
N GLU A 167 -6.70 -14.47 14.25
CA GLU A 167 -6.28 -15.74 14.85
C GLU A 167 -5.06 -16.34 14.13
N ASN A 168 -5.05 -16.30 12.79
CA ASN A 168 -3.95 -16.85 12.00
C ASN A 168 -2.72 -15.92 11.96
N PHE A 169 -2.95 -14.60 12.08
CA PHE A 169 -1.94 -13.55 11.89
C PHE A 169 -1.97 -12.46 13.00
N PRO A 170 -1.77 -12.80 14.28
CA PRO A 170 -1.96 -11.87 15.40
C PRO A 170 -1.00 -10.67 15.38
N LYS A 171 0.29 -10.86 15.05
CA LYS A 171 1.28 -9.77 14.94
C LYS A 171 0.92 -8.76 13.83
N LEU A 172 0.34 -9.24 12.72
CA LEU A 172 -0.11 -8.39 11.63
C LEU A 172 -1.38 -7.61 12.01
N ALA A 173 -2.29 -8.25 12.76
CA ALA A 173 -3.47 -7.59 13.32
C ALA A 173 -3.08 -6.53 14.36
N GLU A 174 -2.08 -6.80 15.20
CA GLU A 174 -1.54 -5.83 16.16
C GLU A 174 -0.91 -4.62 15.44
N TYR A 175 -0.05 -4.88 14.45
CA TYR A 175 0.55 -3.84 13.62
C TYR A 175 -0.52 -2.93 12.98
N TYR A 176 -1.58 -3.52 12.44
CA TYR A 176 -2.71 -2.77 11.90
C TYR A 176 -3.45 -1.93 12.94
N ALA A 177 -3.71 -2.52 14.12
CA ALA A 177 -4.40 -1.82 15.20
C ALA A 177 -3.63 -0.57 15.64
N GLN A 178 -2.31 -0.59 15.59
CA GLN A 178 -1.47 0.59 15.86
C GLN A 178 -1.49 1.60 14.70
N LEU A 179 -1.45 1.14 13.45
CA LEU A 179 -1.44 2.01 12.27
C LEU A 179 -2.74 2.79 12.09
N LYS A 180 -3.90 2.12 12.19
CA LYS A 180 -5.21 2.73 11.95
C LYS A 180 -5.53 3.89 12.90
N GLU A 181 -4.88 3.93 14.05
CA GLU A 181 -5.10 4.97 15.07
C GLU A 181 -4.30 6.25 14.80
N ARG A 182 -3.27 6.20 13.94
CA ARG A 182 -2.41 7.35 13.64
C ARG A 182 -3.19 8.48 12.98
N PRO A 183 -3.03 9.75 13.42
CA PRO A 183 -3.72 10.89 12.84
C PRO A 183 -3.50 11.04 11.33
N SER A 184 -2.26 10.86 10.84
CA SER A 184 -1.94 10.94 9.41
C SER A 184 -2.62 9.85 8.59
N ILE A 185 -2.81 8.66 9.16
CA ILE A 185 -3.49 7.54 8.52
C ILE A 185 -5.00 7.76 8.50
N LYS A 186 -5.59 8.23 9.61
CA LYS A 186 -7.01 8.61 9.67
C LYS A 186 -7.33 9.72 8.65
N ALA A 187 -6.45 10.70 8.51
CA ALA A 187 -6.62 11.81 7.57
C ALA A 187 -6.47 11.40 6.09
N SER A 188 -5.77 10.30 5.80
CA SER A 188 -5.55 9.80 4.44
C SER A 188 -6.35 8.53 4.12
N TRP A 189 -7.24 8.12 5.02
CA TRP A 189 -8.07 6.93 4.82
C TRP A 189 -9.02 7.15 3.64
N PRO A 190 -9.16 6.18 2.71
CA PRO A 190 -10.14 6.31 1.64
C PRO A 190 -11.54 6.58 2.23
N PRO A 191 -12.25 7.65 1.82
CA PRO A 191 -13.53 8.02 2.43
C PRO A 191 -14.56 6.88 2.44
N ARG A 192 -14.61 6.09 1.36
CA ARG A 192 -15.49 4.91 1.24
C ARG A 192 -15.25 3.85 2.33
N TRP A 193 -14.02 3.76 2.85
CA TRP A 193 -13.70 2.78 3.89
C TRP A 193 -14.23 3.21 5.27
N LEU A 194 -14.41 4.52 5.49
CA LEU A 194 -15.07 5.07 6.68
C LEU A 194 -16.58 4.85 6.64
N GLU A 195 -17.18 4.91 5.44
CA GLU A 195 -18.61 4.66 5.22
C GLU A 195 -19.00 3.18 5.41
N HIS A 196 -18.03 2.25 5.29
CA HIS A 196 -18.23 0.81 5.43
C HIS A 196 -17.27 0.16 6.45
N PRO A 197 -17.38 0.50 7.75
CA PRO A 197 -16.44 0.07 8.79
C PRO A 197 -16.47 -1.44 9.07
N LYS A 198 -17.51 -2.14 8.60
CA LYS A 198 -17.60 -3.60 8.70
C LYS A 198 -16.68 -4.36 7.73
N GLY A 199 -15.88 -3.67 6.90
CA GLY A 199 -15.04 -4.30 5.88
C GLY A 199 -15.87 -5.02 4.82
N GLN A 200 -15.50 -4.91 3.55
CA GLN A 200 -16.36 -5.44 2.46
C GLN A 200 -16.08 -6.90 2.12
N VAL A 201 -14.92 -7.45 2.50
CA VAL A 201 -14.48 -8.82 2.17
C VAL A 201 -13.84 -9.46 3.39
N THR A 202 -14.07 -10.75 3.60
CA THR A 202 -13.53 -11.52 4.73
C THR A 202 -12.56 -12.57 4.22
N LEU A 203 -11.29 -12.50 4.65
CA LEU A 203 -10.25 -13.49 4.37
C LEU A 203 -10.12 -14.55 5.48
N LYS A 204 -11.18 -14.79 6.26
CA LYS A 204 -11.18 -15.76 7.37
C LYS A 204 -10.76 -17.17 6.98
N ASP A 205 -11.01 -17.56 5.73
CA ASP A 205 -10.66 -18.88 5.24
C ASP A 205 -9.16 -18.99 4.89
N ILE A 206 -8.40 -17.89 4.86
CA ILE A 206 -6.95 -17.86 4.60
C ILE A 206 -6.19 -17.86 5.93
#